data_AF-K2Q111-F1
#
_entry.id   AF-K2Q111-F1
#
_cell.length_a   1.000
_cell.length_b   1.000
_cell.length_c   1.000
_cell.angle_alpha   90.00
_cell.angle_beta   90.00
_cell.angle_gamma   90.00
#
_symmetry.space_group_name_H-M   'P 1'
#
loop_
_entity.id
_entity.type
_entity.pdbx_description
1 polymer ?
#
loop_
_entity_poly.entity_id
_entity_poly.type
_entity_poly.pdbx_seq_one_letter_code
_entity_poly.pdbx_strand_id
1 'polypeptide(L)'
;MPIVIPADPNDNEDFDVSAEALDRAQRSRLIRRTRTALGLSQTEFASRFRVPVGTLRDWEQARATPPDFAIAYVRVIGKHPDLVAKVVA
;
A
#
# COMPACT_ATOMS: atom_id res chain seq x y z
N MET A 1 -13.55 15.33 -8.22
CA MET A 1 -13.62 14.35 -7.11
C MET A 1 -13.82 15.09 -5.81
N PRO A 2 -14.61 14.58 -4.85
CA PRO A 2 -14.89 15.31 -3.62
C PRO A 2 -13.61 15.49 -2.79
N ILE A 3 -13.39 16.71 -2.30
CA ILE A 3 -12.36 17.04 -1.31
C ILE A 3 -12.84 16.55 0.06
N VAL A 4 -11.98 15.85 0.79
CA VAL A 4 -12.29 15.28 2.11
C VAL A 4 -11.40 15.83 3.20
N ILE A 5 -10.22 16.35 2.86
CA ILE A 5 -9.37 17.12 3.76
C ILE A 5 -9.07 18.42 3.03
N PRO A 6 -9.60 19.56 3.49
CA PRO A 6 -9.27 20.86 2.91
C PRO A 6 -7.84 21.26 3.27
N ALA A 7 -7.19 22.01 2.40
CA ALA A 7 -5.90 22.64 2.70
C ALA A 7 -6.00 23.61 3.89
N ASP A 8 -4.92 23.71 4.67
CA ASP A 8 -4.76 24.72 5.71
C ASP A 8 -4.56 26.11 5.07
N PRO A 9 -5.45 27.08 5.32
CA PRO A 9 -5.31 28.42 4.75
C PRO A 9 -4.08 29.19 5.27
N ASN A 10 -3.40 28.71 6.32
CA ASN A 10 -2.20 29.33 6.88
C ASN A 10 -0.89 28.71 6.36
N ASP A 11 -0.95 27.65 5.56
CA ASP A 11 0.21 27.01 4.93
C ASP A 11 0.07 27.08 3.40
N ASN A 12 0.98 27.81 2.75
CA ASN A 12 0.95 28.01 1.31
C ASN A 12 1.45 26.80 0.51
N GLU A 13 2.07 25.82 1.16
CA GLU A 13 2.50 24.57 0.54
C GLU A 13 1.48 23.44 0.72
N ASP A 14 0.46 23.63 1.57
CA ASP A 14 -0.60 22.63 1.79
C ASP A 14 -1.60 22.61 0.63
N PHE A 15 -2.23 21.44 0.42
CA PHE A 15 -3.12 21.21 -0.69
C PHE A 15 -4.30 20.31 -0.32
N ASP A 16 -5.42 20.53 -1.02
CA ASP A 16 -6.64 19.74 -0.81
C ASP A 16 -6.40 18.26 -1.11
N VAL A 17 -6.86 17.39 -0.20
CA VAL A 17 -6.86 15.94 -0.40
C VAL A 17 -8.24 15.50 -0.85
N SER A 18 -8.31 14.97 -2.07
CA SER A 18 -9.51 14.31 -2.58
C SER A 18 -9.75 12.94 -1.92
N ALA A 19 -11.00 12.46 -1.94
CA ALA A 19 -11.35 11.14 -1.41
C ALA A 19 -10.51 10.01 -2.03
N GLU A 20 -10.26 10.05 -3.34
CA GLU A 20 -9.43 9.05 -4.02
C GLU A 20 -7.95 9.15 -3.60
N ALA A 21 -7.43 10.37 -3.44
CA ALA A 21 -6.06 10.56 -2.96
C ALA A 21 -5.89 10.00 -1.54
N LEU A 22 -6.87 10.21 -0.67
CA LEU A 22 -6.90 9.65 0.67
C LEU A 22 -6.96 8.11 0.64
N ASP A 23 -7.84 7.52 -0.17
CA ASP A 23 -7.93 6.07 -0.36
C ASP A 23 -6.60 5.47 -0.86
N ARG A 24 -6.01 6.07 -1.91
CA ARG A 24 -4.70 5.66 -2.43
C ARG A 24 -3.63 5.71 -1.32
N ALA A 25 -3.55 6.80 -0.56
CA ALA A 25 -2.58 6.95 0.53
C ALA A 25 -2.79 5.88 1.62
N GLN A 26 -4.03 5.61 2.02
CA GLN A 26 -4.35 4.59 3.03
C GLN A 26 -3.97 3.18 2.57
N ARG A 27 -4.26 2.86 1.30
CA ARG A 27 -3.90 1.58 0.66
C ARG A 27 -2.39 1.41 0.57
N SER A 28 -1.67 2.39 0.06
CA SER A 28 -0.20 2.42 0.01
C SER A 28 0.42 2.22 1.39
N ARG A 29 -0.14 2.89 2.41
CA ARG A 29 0.31 2.77 3.80
C ARG A 29 0.06 1.37 4.37
N LEU A 30 -1.08 0.73 4.08
CA LEU A 30 -1.37 -0.63 4.51
C LEU A 30 -0.34 -1.63 3.97
N ILE A 31 0.00 -1.54 2.69
CA ILE A 31 0.99 -2.41 2.04
C ILE A 31 2.35 -2.22 2.70
N ARG A 32 2.83 -0.97 2.78
CA ARG A 32 4.12 -0.65 3.41
C ARG A 32 4.18 -1.15 4.85
N ARG A 33 3.13 -0.89 5.65
CA ARG A 33 3.07 -1.32 7.06
C ARG A 33 3.11 -2.83 7.21
N THR A 34 2.39 -3.56 6.36
CA THR A 34 2.36 -5.03 6.39
C THR A 34 3.75 -5.58 6.11
N ARG A 35 4.42 -5.10 5.05
CA ARG A 35 5.80 -5.50 4.74
C ARG A 35 6.75 -5.19 5.89
N THR A 36 6.72 -3.96 6.42
CA THR A 36 7.63 -3.55 7.50
C THR A 36 7.40 -4.34 8.79
N ALA A 37 6.15 -4.69 9.10
CA ALA A 37 5.83 -5.51 10.27
C ALA A 37 6.38 -6.95 10.15
N LEU A 38 6.56 -7.45 8.94
CA LEU A 38 7.21 -8.73 8.65
C LEU A 38 8.75 -8.64 8.64
N GLY A 39 9.33 -7.45 8.79
CA GLY A 39 10.78 -7.24 8.75
C GLY A 39 11.41 -7.45 7.37
N LEU A 40 10.63 -7.42 6.29
CA LEU A 40 11.10 -7.72 4.93
C LEU A 40 11.45 -6.45 4.16
N SER A 41 12.52 -6.50 3.37
CA SER A 41 12.76 -5.55 2.28
C SER A 41 11.70 -5.69 1.18
N GLN A 42 11.62 -4.70 0.29
CA GLN A 42 10.69 -4.76 -0.86
C GLN A 42 10.97 -5.99 -1.74
N THR A 43 12.24 -6.30 -2.00
CA THR A 43 12.64 -7.45 -2.82
C THR A 43 12.29 -8.77 -2.15
N GLU A 44 12.49 -8.90 -0.84
CA GLU A 44 12.13 -10.12 -0.10
C GLU A 44 10.61 -10.33 -0.06
N PHE A 45 9.83 -9.27 0.20
CA PHE A 45 8.37 -9.34 0.15
C PHE A 45 7.86 -9.71 -1.25
N ALA A 46 8.39 -9.03 -2.27
CA ALA A 46 8.06 -9.26 -3.67
C ALA A 46 8.29 -10.72 -4.07
N SER A 47 9.48 -11.24 -3.76
CA SER A 47 9.86 -12.63 -4.03
C SER A 47 8.99 -13.62 -3.26
N ARG A 48 8.86 -13.43 -1.94
CA ARG A 48 8.13 -14.33 -1.04
C ARG A 48 6.64 -14.44 -1.36
N PHE A 49 6.02 -13.38 -1.85
CA PHE A 49 4.57 -13.30 -2.05
C PHE A 49 4.16 -13.12 -3.51
N ARG A 50 5.07 -13.35 -4.47
CA ARG A 50 4.79 -13.28 -5.92
C ARG A 50 4.17 -11.94 -6.36
N VAL A 51 4.69 -10.83 -5.83
CA VAL A 51 4.34 -9.47 -6.27
C VAL A 51 5.53 -8.89 -7.03
N PRO A 52 5.40 -8.44 -8.29
CA PRO A 52 6.51 -7.79 -8.99
C PRO A 52 7.05 -6.60 -8.19
N VAL A 53 8.36 -6.53 -7.99
CA VAL A 53 8.97 -5.50 -7.13
C VAL A 53 8.70 -4.08 -7.62
N GLY A 54 8.60 -3.87 -8.94
CA GLY A 54 8.21 -2.58 -9.53
C GLY A 54 6.78 -2.19 -9.13
N THR A 55 5.84 -3.11 -9.27
CA THR A 55 4.45 -2.92 -8.85
C THR A 55 4.33 -2.65 -7.35
N LEU A 56 5.07 -3.41 -6.51
CA LEU A 56 5.10 -3.16 -5.07
C LEU A 56 5.61 -1.75 -4.74
N ARG A 57 6.65 -1.27 -5.44
CA ARG A 57 7.17 0.10 -5.28
C ARG A 57 6.15 1.15 -5.68
N ASP A 58 5.49 0.97 -6.81
CA ASP A 58 4.47 1.91 -7.28
C ASP A 58 3.31 2.01 -6.29
N TRP A 59 2.92 0.88 -5.70
CA TRP A 59 1.92 0.84 -4.64
C TRP A 59 2.40 1.47 -3.34
N GLU A 60 3.58 1.13 -2.82
CA GLU A 60 4.07 1.70 -1.55
C GLU A 60 4.36 3.20 -1.63
N GLN A 61 4.68 3.71 -2.82
CA GLN A 61 4.98 5.12 -3.08
C GLN A 61 3.77 5.91 -3.60
N ALA A 62 2.58 5.31 -3.61
CA ALA A 62 1.33 5.93 -4.07
C ALA A 62 1.39 6.47 -5.52
N ARG A 63 2.26 5.90 -6.37
CA ARG A 63 2.30 6.21 -7.82
C ARG A 63 1.14 5.55 -8.58
N ALA A 64 0.60 4.46 -8.05
CA ALA A 64 -0.59 3.79 -8.55
C ALA A 64 -1.50 3.38 -7.39
N THR A 65 -2.82 3.43 -7.59
CA THR A 65 -3.80 2.93 -6.62
C THR A 65 -3.82 1.39 -6.66
N PRO A 66 -3.52 0.69 -5.55
CA PRO A 66 -3.60 -0.76 -5.52
C PRO A 66 -5.06 -1.24 -5.68
N PRO A 67 -5.34 -2.19 -6.58
CA PRO A 67 -6.68 -2.72 -6.76
C PRO A 67 -7.16 -3.49 -5.52
N ASP A 68 -8.47 -3.68 -5.37
CA ASP A 68 -9.07 -4.30 -4.18
C ASP A 68 -8.52 -5.70 -3.87
N PHE A 69 -8.28 -6.52 -4.90
CA PHE A 69 -7.71 -7.85 -4.70
C PHE A 69 -6.30 -7.80 -4.11
N ALA A 70 -5.49 -6.79 -4.43
CA ALA A 70 -4.15 -6.62 -3.88
C ALA A 70 -4.23 -6.27 -2.38
N ILE A 71 -5.20 -5.42 -2.00
CA ILE A 71 -5.46 -5.08 -0.60
C ILE A 71 -5.97 -6.30 0.18
N ALA A 72 -6.88 -7.08 -0.39
CA ALA A 72 -7.33 -8.33 0.20
C ALA A 72 -6.15 -9.28 0.40
N TYR A 73 -5.33 -9.48 -0.64
CA TYR A 73 -4.15 -10.36 -0.59
C TYR A 73 -3.16 -9.94 0.50
N VAL A 74 -2.82 -8.66 0.59
CA VAL A 74 -1.92 -8.11 1.61
C VAL A 74 -2.48 -8.26 3.02
N ARG A 75 -3.81 -8.14 3.20
CA ARG A 75 -4.45 -8.43 4.50
C ARG A 75 -4.32 -9.90 4.89
N VAL A 76 -4.44 -10.83 3.93
CA VAL A 76 -4.22 -12.27 4.21
C VAL A 76 -2.76 -12.52 4.57
N ILE A 77 -1.81 -11.93 3.82
CA ILE A 77 -0.37 -12.00 4.14
C ILE A 77 -0.10 -11.52 5.56
N GLY A 78 -0.68 -10.38 5.96
CA GLY A 78 -0.48 -9.81 7.30
C GLY A 78 -0.97 -10.72 8.44
N LYS A 79 -1.96 -11.60 8.17
CA LYS A 79 -2.49 -12.55 9.17
C LYS A 79 -1.82 -13.92 9.12
N HIS A 80 -1.46 -14.39 7.93
CA HIS A 80 -0.98 -15.75 7.70
C HIS A 80 0.23 -15.78 6.74
N PRO A 81 1.34 -15.10 7.06
CA PRO A 81 2.46 -14.93 6.14
C PRO A 81 3.11 -16.26 5.72
N ASP A 82 3.21 -17.23 6.63
CA ASP A 82 3.81 -18.54 6.34
C ASP A 82 2.91 -19.41 5.47
N LEU A 83 1.59 -19.38 5.72
CA LEU A 83 0.62 -20.10 4.89
C LEU A 83 0.63 -19.55 3.46
N VAL A 84 0.54 -18.23 3.30
CA VAL A 84 0.53 -17.61 1.97
C VAL A 84 1.83 -17.94 1.24
N ALA A 85 2.99 -17.73 1.89
CA ALA A 85 4.28 -18.04 1.30
C ALA A 85 4.39 -19.51 0.86
N LYS A 86 3.84 -20.46 1.63
CA LYS A 86 3.79 -21.88 1.25
C LYS A 86 2.88 -22.14 0.05
N VAL A 87 1.75 -21.45 -0.06
CA VAL A 87 0.75 -21.67 -1.11
C VAL A 87 1.16 -21.05 -2.45
N VAL A 88 1.83 -19.90 -2.43
CA VAL A 88 2.25 -19.18 -3.65
C VAL A 88 3.71 -19.45 -4.05
N ALA A 89 4.41 -20.29 -3.29
CA ALA A 89 5.76 -20.75 -3.62
C ALA A 89 5.79 -21.47 -4.97
#